data_AF-A0A5J4XXZ7-F1
#
_entry.id   AF-A0A5J4XXZ7-F1
#
_cell.length_a   1.000
_cell.length_b   1.000
_cell.length_c   1.000
_cell.angle_alpha   90.00
_cell.angle_beta   90.00
_cell.angle_gamma   90.00
#
_symmetry.space_group_name_H-M   'P 1'
#
loop_
_entity.id
_entity.type
_entity.pdbx_description
1 polymer ?
#
loop_
_entity_poly.entity_id
_entity_poly.type
_entity_poly.pdbx_seq_one_letter_code
_entity_poly.pdbx_strand_id
1 'polypeptide(L)'
;MYAIIASTYVTVVIASYAEDEIQNRYYLTPFPVKAATDVPGTPEAQGKADYVSSLVAEINHRKGFTAGLSQVLARAAGSLSKRRTALHQVLAEAETEELNFILLNINCSALAEVVSRPTMDMLTGSDQRLPELHVLARAALLDALQKVGMRWRPMRQRWASNILLSTHGRELTRLKSYVDDGDDYQTLYKMVYNDFQGEAQRSVLQHISTQGQQALQELHAVAPTAPPGVCLKLLPESAMIEAP
;
A
#
# COMPACT_ATOMS: atom_id res chain seq x y z
N MET A 1 14.73 22.32 -34.24
CA MET A 1 15.26 21.80 -32.96
C MET A 1 14.18 21.72 -31.88
N TYR A 2 13.46 22.81 -31.54
CA TYR A 2 12.36 22.78 -30.57
C TYR A 2 11.19 21.83 -30.91
N ALA A 3 10.82 21.70 -32.19
CA ALA A 3 9.75 20.80 -32.62
C ALA A 3 10.08 19.30 -32.43
N ILE A 4 11.36 18.92 -32.51
CA ILE A 4 11.80 17.53 -32.32
C ILE A 4 11.75 17.18 -30.83
N ILE A 5 12.18 18.08 -29.94
CA ILE A 5 12.13 17.89 -28.49
C ILE A 5 10.69 17.77 -27.98
N ALA A 6 9.78 18.60 -28.48
CA ALA A 6 8.36 18.53 -28.12
C ALA A 6 7.70 17.21 -28.59
N SER A 7 8.02 16.75 -29.80
CA SER A 7 7.51 15.48 -30.35
C SER A 7 7.98 14.27 -29.54
N THR A 8 9.27 14.23 -29.17
CA THR A 8 9.81 13.16 -28.33
C THR A 8 9.20 13.16 -26.93
N TYR A 9 9.01 14.34 -26.31
CA TYR A 9 8.40 14.45 -24.99
C TYR A 9 6.94 13.96 -24.99
N VAL A 10 6.15 14.36 -26.00
CA VAL A 10 4.76 13.92 -26.15
C VAL A 10 4.69 12.40 -26.40
N THR A 11 5.60 11.85 -27.19
CA THR A 11 5.65 10.40 -27.46
C THR A 11 6.01 9.60 -26.20
N VAL A 12 6.98 10.08 -25.40
CA VAL A 12 7.35 9.47 -24.12
C VAL A 12 6.20 9.54 -23.11
N VAL A 13 5.49 10.67 -23.05
CA VAL A 13 4.32 10.81 -22.18
C VAL A 13 3.21 9.86 -22.63
N ILE A 14 2.87 9.80 -23.93
CA ILE A 14 1.84 8.89 -24.45
C ILE A 14 2.22 7.42 -24.21
N ALA A 15 3.49 7.04 -24.42
CA ALA A 15 3.98 5.69 -24.14
C ALA A 15 3.88 5.36 -22.64
N SER A 16 4.25 6.29 -21.76
CA SER A 16 4.09 6.14 -20.30
C SER A 16 2.63 6.03 -19.88
N TYR A 17 1.71 6.75 -20.52
CA TYR A 17 0.27 6.63 -20.26
C TYR A 17 -0.29 5.30 -20.77
N ALA A 18 0.17 4.81 -21.93
CA ALA A 18 -0.26 3.54 -22.50
C ALA A 18 0.29 2.35 -21.68
N GLU A 19 1.54 2.44 -21.21
CA GLU A 19 2.11 1.49 -20.25
C GLU A 19 1.33 1.53 -18.94
N ASP A 20 1.04 2.69 -18.35
CA ASP A 20 0.19 2.83 -17.16
C ASP A 20 -1.22 2.22 -17.36
N GLU A 21 -1.82 2.34 -18.54
CA GLU A 21 -3.17 1.82 -18.83
C GLU A 21 -3.19 0.30 -19.04
N ILE A 22 -2.18 -0.25 -19.70
CA ILE A 22 -1.98 -1.69 -19.84
C ILE A 22 -1.61 -2.30 -18.47
N GLN A 23 -0.78 -1.62 -17.70
CA GLN A 23 -0.34 -2.04 -16.37
C GLN A 23 -1.51 -2.03 -15.36
N ASN A 24 -2.39 -1.03 -15.41
CA ASN A 24 -3.61 -0.97 -14.61
C ASN A 24 -4.62 -2.10 -14.92
N ARG A 25 -4.65 -2.64 -16.13
CA ARG A 25 -5.57 -3.76 -16.46
C ARG A 25 -5.05 -5.12 -16.04
N TYR A 26 -3.74 -5.32 -15.99
CA TYR A 26 -3.14 -6.64 -15.75
C TYR A 26 -2.48 -6.80 -14.36
N TYR A 27 -2.19 -5.72 -13.62
CA TYR A 27 -1.42 -5.79 -12.36
C TYR A 27 -2.15 -5.29 -11.10
N LEU A 28 -3.44 -4.93 -11.19
CA LEU A 28 -4.28 -4.74 -10.01
C LEU A 28 -4.73 -6.12 -9.51
N THR A 29 -3.80 -6.99 -9.14
CA THR A 29 -4.08 -8.28 -8.54
C THR A 29 -4.12 -8.14 -7.01
N PRO A 30 -4.95 -8.94 -6.31
CA PRO A 30 -4.92 -9.02 -4.85
C PRO A 30 -3.52 -9.34 -4.31
N PHE A 31 -3.28 -8.98 -3.05
CA PHE A 31 -2.01 -9.21 -2.39
C PHE A 31 -1.75 -10.73 -2.25
N PRO A 32 -0.70 -11.30 -2.89
CA PRO A 32 -0.60 -12.74 -3.12
C PRO A 32 0.02 -13.54 -1.98
N VAL A 33 0.16 -12.97 -0.78
CA VAL A 33 0.86 -13.62 0.34
C VAL A 33 -0.05 -14.66 1.00
N LYS A 34 0.42 -15.92 1.10
CA LYS A 34 -0.33 -17.02 1.73
C LYS A 34 -0.80 -16.70 3.16
N ALA A 35 0.00 -15.97 3.93
CA ALA A 35 -0.39 -15.54 5.27
C ALA A 35 -1.66 -14.65 5.28
N ALA A 36 -1.98 -13.97 4.18
CA ALA A 36 -3.21 -13.19 4.06
C ALA A 36 -4.45 -14.08 3.88
N THR A 37 -4.33 -15.24 3.24
CA THR A 37 -5.46 -16.17 3.02
C THR A 37 -5.83 -16.98 4.27
N ASP A 38 -4.93 -17.04 5.25
CA ASP A 38 -5.11 -17.81 6.48
C ASP A 38 -5.75 -16.99 7.62
N VAL A 39 -6.05 -15.71 7.42
CA VAL A 39 -6.69 -14.86 8.44
C VAL A 39 -8.18 -15.19 8.53
N PRO A 40 -8.67 -15.76 9.65
CA PRO A 40 -10.09 -16.09 9.80
C PRO A 40 -10.92 -14.80 9.91
N GLY A 41 -12.01 -14.75 9.14
CA GLY A 41 -12.98 -13.65 9.19
C GLY A 41 -14.27 -14.04 9.87
N THR A 42 -14.91 -13.08 10.55
CA THR A 42 -16.32 -13.22 10.93
C THR A 42 -17.22 -13.07 9.70
N PRO A 43 -18.45 -13.61 9.72
CA PRO A 43 -19.42 -13.36 8.65
C PRO A 43 -19.66 -11.87 8.38
N GLU A 44 -19.61 -11.05 9.43
CA GLU A 44 -19.75 -9.59 9.35
C GLU A 44 -18.58 -8.94 8.61
N ALA A 45 -17.34 -9.34 8.93
CA ALA A 45 -16.14 -8.87 8.25
C ALA A 45 -16.14 -9.26 6.76
N GLN A 46 -16.59 -10.48 6.45
CA GLN A 46 -16.77 -10.94 5.08
C GLN A 46 -17.80 -10.11 4.33
N GLY A 47 -18.97 -9.87 4.92
CA GLY A 47 -20.02 -9.04 4.32
C GLY A 47 -19.53 -7.62 4.03
N LYS A 48 -18.73 -7.02 4.92
CA LYS A 48 -18.11 -5.71 4.70
C LYS A 48 -17.06 -5.76 3.58
N ALA A 49 -16.22 -6.80 3.52
CA ALA A 49 -15.22 -6.96 2.46
C ALA A 49 -15.88 -7.09 1.08
N ASP A 50 -16.93 -7.90 0.97
CA ASP A 50 -17.71 -8.07 -0.27
C ASP A 50 -18.36 -6.75 -0.70
N TYR A 51 -18.95 -6.02 0.26
CA TYR A 51 -19.55 -4.72 -0.01
C TYR A 51 -18.50 -3.70 -0.49
N VAL A 52 -17.35 -3.61 0.18
CA VAL A 52 -16.23 -2.75 -0.25
C VAL A 52 -15.74 -3.13 -1.65
N SER A 53 -15.57 -4.42 -1.92
CA SER A 53 -15.17 -4.93 -3.24
C SER A 53 -16.17 -4.51 -4.33
N SER A 54 -17.47 -4.63 -4.07
CA SER A 54 -18.52 -4.18 -5.01
C SER A 54 -18.46 -2.67 -5.26
N LEU A 55 -18.25 -1.86 -4.23
CA LEU A 55 -18.15 -0.41 -4.35
C LEU A 55 -16.93 -0.02 -5.19
N VAL A 56 -15.79 -0.68 -4.96
CA VAL A 56 -14.55 -0.46 -5.73
C VAL A 56 -14.75 -0.82 -7.20
N ALA A 57 -15.34 -1.98 -7.48
CA ALA A 57 -15.64 -2.42 -8.84
C ALA A 57 -16.57 -1.44 -9.57
N GLU A 58 -17.66 -1.01 -8.93
CA GLU A 58 -18.61 -0.06 -9.49
C GLU A 58 -17.99 1.31 -9.82
N ILE A 59 -17.04 1.78 -9.01
CA ILE A 59 -16.33 3.04 -9.27
C ILE A 59 -15.35 2.87 -10.45
N ASN A 60 -14.64 1.74 -10.52
CA ASN A 60 -13.64 1.49 -11.57
C ASN A 60 -14.25 1.28 -12.96
N HIS A 61 -15.38 0.56 -13.08
CA HIS A 61 -16.03 0.29 -14.37
C HIS A 61 -16.49 1.54 -15.14
N ARG A 62 -16.54 2.72 -14.50
CA ARG A 62 -17.08 3.96 -15.10
C ARG A 62 -16.01 4.96 -15.58
N LYS A 63 -14.71 4.65 -15.48
CA LYS A 63 -13.61 5.54 -15.94
C LYS A 63 -13.48 5.68 -17.48
N GLY A 64 -14.30 5.00 -18.31
CA GLY A 64 -14.09 4.87 -19.76
C GLY A 64 -15.05 5.57 -20.74
N PHE A 65 -15.69 6.70 -20.42
CA PHE A 65 -16.69 7.34 -21.31
C PHE A 65 -16.26 8.72 -21.87
N THR A 66 -16.48 8.98 -23.18
CA THR A 66 -16.04 10.18 -23.94
C THR A 66 -17.13 11.26 -24.21
N ALA A 67 -16.73 12.53 -24.04
CA ALA A 67 -17.23 13.83 -24.55
C ALA A 67 -18.74 14.20 -24.57
N GLY A 68 -19.71 13.29 -24.74
CA GLY A 68 -21.16 13.59 -24.67
C GLY A 68 -21.70 13.81 -23.25
N LEU A 69 -20.80 14.11 -22.31
CA LEU A 69 -20.85 13.58 -20.96
C LEU A 69 -21.33 14.57 -19.89
N SER A 70 -21.50 15.86 -20.13
CA SER A 70 -21.66 16.84 -19.02
C SER A 70 -22.88 16.59 -18.11
N GLN A 71 -24.04 16.23 -18.66
CA GLN A 71 -25.26 15.92 -17.87
C GLN A 71 -25.22 14.51 -17.25
N VAL A 72 -24.62 13.54 -17.95
CA VAL A 72 -24.40 12.18 -17.41
C VAL A 72 -23.30 12.22 -16.34
N LEU A 73 -22.28 13.06 -16.50
CA LEU A 73 -21.19 13.34 -15.55
C LEU A 73 -21.71 14.04 -14.31
N ALA A 74 -22.64 14.99 -14.40
CA ALA A 74 -23.19 15.62 -13.20
C ALA A 74 -23.96 14.60 -12.32
N ARG A 75 -24.81 13.76 -12.96
CA ARG A 75 -25.53 12.67 -12.27
C ARG A 75 -24.60 11.54 -11.82
N ALA A 76 -23.61 11.20 -12.63
CA ALA A 76 -22.59 10.20 -12.29
C ALA A 76 -21.66 10.71 -11.20
N ALA A 77 -21.26 11.98 -11.19
CA ALA A 77 -20.41 12.58 -10.17
C ALA A 77 -21.10 12.58 -8.81
N GLY A 78 -22.40 12.91 -8.74
CA GLY A 78 -23.18 12.79 -7.50
C GLY A 78 -23.24 11.34 -7.00
N SER A 79 -23.44 10.38 -7.92
CA SER A 79 -23.49 8.95 -7.60
C SER A 79 -22.11 8.38 -7.20
N LEU A 80 -21.02 8.86 -7.80
CA LEU A 80 -19.65 8.48 -7.47
C LEU A 80 -19.21 9.08 -6.13
N SER A 81 -19.60 10.33 -5.86
CA SER A 81 -19.35 10.96 -4.56
C SER A 81 -20.03 10.17 -3.45
N LYS A 82 -21.31 9.81 -3.60
CA LYS A 82 -22.03 8.96 -2.65
C LYS A 82 -21.34 7.62 -2.40
N ARG A 83 -20.86 6.96 -3.46
CA ARG A 83 -20.12 5.69 -3.31
C ARG A 83 -18.79 5.86 -2.60
N ARG A 84 -18.03 6.93 -2.91
CA ARG A 84 -16.79 7.23 -2.21
C ARG A 84 -17.03 7.57 -0.74
N THR A 85 -18.13 8.26 -0.42
CA THR A 85 -18.55 8.50 0.95
C THR A 85 -18.93 7.19 1.65
N ALA A 86 -19.70 6.31 1.00
CA ALA A 86 -20.04 5.00 1.56
C ALA A 86 -18.78 4.13 1.78
N LEU A 87 -17.85 4.12 0.82
CA LEU A 87 -16.58 3.43 0.93
C LEU A 87 -15.74 3.96 2.09
N HIS A 88 -15.66 5.29 2.24
CA HIS A 88 -15.00 5.92 3.37
C HIS A 88 -15.66 5.52 4.69
N GLN A 89 -16.98 5.58 4.77
CA GLN A 89 -17.75 5.27 5.98
C GLN A 89 -17.53 3.83 6.44
N VAL A 90 -17.64 2.85 5.53
CA VAL A 90 -17.43 1.43 5.87
C VAL A 90 -16.02 1.19 6.41
N LEU A 91 -15.00 1.80 5.80
CA LEU A 91 -13.61 1.65 6.26
C LEU A 91 -13.36 2.40 7.57
N ALA A 92 -14.00 3.55 7.78
CA ALA A 92 -13.85 4.35 8.99
C ALA A 92 -14.54 3.72 10.21
N GLU A 93 -15.69 3.07 10.01
CA GLU A 93 -16.52 2.48 11.07
C GLU A 93 -16.21 0.99 11.32
N ALA A 94 -15.44 0.33 10.45
CA ALA A 94 -15.01 -1.05 10.67
C ALA A 94 -14.16 -1.16 11.95
N GLU A 95 -14.41 -2.20 12.74
CA GLU A 95 -13.55 -2.54 13.88
C GLU A 95 -12.14 -2.91 13.41
N THR A 96 -11.17 -2.93 14.33
CA THR A 96 -9.77 -3.20 13.99
C THR A 96 -9.58 -4.53 13.26
N GLU A 97 -10.16 -5.62 13.76
CA GLU A 97 -10.07 -6.94 13.15
C GLU A 97 -10.76 -6.97 11.77
N GLU A 98 -11.94 -6.35 11.67
CA GLU A 98 -12.69 -6.25 10.42
C GLU A 98 -11.93 -5.44 9.38
N LEU A 99 -11.32 -4.32 9.75
CA LEU A 99 -10.55 -3.48 8.83
C LEU A 99 -9.37 -4.24 8.25
N ASN A 100 -8.62 -4.95 9.12
CA ASN A 100 -7.53 -5.81 8.68
C ASN A 100 -8.03 -6.91 7.74
N PHE A 101 -9.13 -7.58 8.09
CA PHE A 101 -9.74 -8.59 7.25
C PHE A 101 -10.15 -8.03 5.88
N ILE A 102 -10.83 -6.88 5.86
CA ILE A 102 -11.26 -6.21 4.62
C ILE A 102 -10.06 -5.94 3.73
N LEU A 103 -9.00 -5.30 4.24
CA LEU A 103 -7.84 -4.92 3.43
C LEU A 103 -7.10 -6.14 2.85
N LEU A 104 -7.12 -7.27 3.54
CA LEU A 104 -6.49 -8.51 3.06
C LEU A 104 -7.33 -9.27 2.04
N ASN A 105 -8.65 -9.07 2.04
CA ASN A 105 -9.59 -9.81 1.18
C ASN A 105 -10.13 -8.99 -0.01
N ILE A 106 -9.68 -7.75 -0.18
CA ILE A 106 -10.02 -6.92 -1.34
C ILE A 106 -8.80 -6.62 -2.21
N ASN A 107 -9.06 -6.14 -3.42
CA ASN A 107 -8.03 -5.60 -4.28
C ASN A 107 -7.61 -4.19 -3.82
N CYS A 108 -6.60 -4.13 -2.94
CA CYS A 108 -6.09 -2.87 -2.40
C CYS A 108 -5.54 -1.92 -3.49
N SER A 109 -5.01 -2.45 -4.60
CA SER A 109 -4.54 -1.62 -5.71
C SER A 109 -5.72 -0.90 -6.39
N ALA A 110 -6.80 -1.64 -6.66
CA ALA A 110 -8.04 -1.07 -7.17
C ALA A 110 -8.68 -0.08 -6.17
N LEU A 111 -8.60 -0.38 -4.88
CA LEU A 111 -9.05 0.53 -3.81
C LEU A 111 -8.28 1.86 -3.87
N ALA A 112 -6.94 1.82 -3.89
CA ALA A 112 -6.08 3.00 -3.89
C ALA A 112 -6.30 3.92 -5.11
N GLU A 113 -6.78 3.38 -6.22
CA GLU A 113 -7.17 4.13 -7.43
C GLU A 113 -8.52 4.85 -7.33
N VAL A 114 -9.42 4.41 -6.44
CA VAL A 114 -10.81 4.92 -6.39
C VAL A 114 -11.13 5.73 -5.16
N VAL A 115 -10.47 5.45 -4.04
CA VAL A 115 -10.72 6.13 -2.77
C VAL A 115 -10.35 7.60 -2.82
N SER A 116 -11.02 8.38 -1.98
CA SER A 116 -10.68 9.79 -1.79
C SER A 116 -9.37 9.91 -1.01
N ARG A 117 -8.65 11.02 -1.21
CA ARG A 117 -7.46 11.35 -0.42
C ARG A 117 -7.69 11.27 1.11
N PRO A 118 -8.79 11.83 1.68
CA PRO A 118 -9.07 11.67 3.10
C PRO A 118 -9.13 10.22 3.59
N THR A 119 -9.61 9.30 2.75
CA THR A 119 -9.66 7.87 3.10
C THR A 119 -8.25 7.28 3.16
N MET A 120 -7.38 7.58 2.20
CA MET A 120 -5.98 7.14 2.26
C MET A 120 -5.20 7.81 3.39
N ASP A 121 -5.43 9.10 3.64
CA ASP A 121 -4.83 9.82 4.76
C ASP A 121 -5.27 9.19 6.11
N MET A 122 -6.51 8.74 6.23
CA MET A 122 -7.01 8.00 7.41
C MET A 122 -6.37 6.62 7.57
N LEU A 123 -6.26 5.84 6.48
CA LEU A 123 -5.68 4.49 6.52
C LEU A 123 -4.16 4.51 6.77
N THR A 124 -3.48 5.56 6.34
CA THR A 124 -2.01 5.67 6.38
C THR A 124 -1.51 6.78 7.31
N GLY A 125 -2.38 7.42 8.08
CA GLY A 125 -2.01 8.43 9.07
C GLY A 125 -1.55 7.77 10.37
N SER A 126 -0.36 8.12 10.87
CA SER A 126 0.20 7.58 12.12
C SER A 126 -0.65 7.86 13.36
N ASP A 127 -1.49 8.90 13.31
CA ASP A 127 -2.42 9.35 14.35
C ASP A 127 -3.87 8.90 14.07
N GLN A 128 -4.09 8.05 13.06
CA GLN A 128 -5.40 7.62 12.58
C GLN A 128 -5.53 6.09 12.70
N ARG A 129 -5.98 5.40 11.63
CA ARG A 129 -6.21 3.96 11.65
C ARG A 129 -4.92 3.13 11.44
N LEU A 130 -3.80 3.74 11.04
CA LEU A 130 -2.54 3.01 10.74
C LEU A 130 -2.01 2.16 11.92
N PRO A 131 -2.03 2.63 13.18
CA PRO A 131 -1.60 1.82 14.32
C PRO A 131 -2.45 0.55 14.53
N GLU A 132 -3.72 0.58 14.12
CA GLU A 132 -4.63 -0.57 14.21
C GLU A 132 -4.36 -1.62 13.13
N LEU A 133 -3.63 -1.26 12.07
CA LEU A 133 -3.32 -2.19 10.99
C LEU A 133 -2.23 -3.16 11.42
N HIS A 134 -2.50 -4.45 11.28
CA HIS A 134 -1.49 -5.49 11.33
C HIS A 134 -0.48 -5.32 10.20
N VAL A 135 0.72 -5.84 10.42
CA VAL A 135 1.81 -5.80 9.45
C VAL A 135 1.43 -6.34 8.06
N LEU A 136 0.53 -7.34 7.97
CA LEU A 136 0.04 -7.87 6.70
C LEU A 136 -0.84 -6.86 5.94
N ALA A 137 -1.77 -6.19 6.62
CA ALA A 137 -2.60 -5.17 5.99
C ALA A 137 -1.78 -3.95 5.56
N ARG A 138 -0.76 -3.57 6.36
CA ARG A 138 0.23 -2.56 5.98
C ARG A 138 1.01 -2.98 4.72
N ALA A 139 1.41 -4.25 4.61
CA ALA A 139 2.09 -4.78 3.43
C ALA A 139 1.18 -4.76 2.19
N ALA A 140 -0.08 -5.16 2.32
CA ALA A 140 -1.06 -5.11 1.24
C ALA A 140 -1.29 -3.68 0.71
N LEU A 141 -1.36 -2.69 1.60
CA LEU A 141 -1.45 -1.28 1.22
C LEU A 141 -0.16 -0.78 0.53
N LEU A 142 1.02 -1.19 0.99
CA LEU A 142 2.28 -0.82 0.35
C LEU A 142 2.42 -1.42 -1.04
N ASP A 143 2.13 -2.71 -1.20
CA ASP A 143 2.07 -3.39 -2.49
C ASP A 143 1.11 -2.67 -3.44
N ALA A 144 -0.10 -2.37 -2.97
CA ALA A 144 -1.09 -1.62 -3.72
C ALA A 144 -0.58 -0.27 -4.21
N LEU A 145 0.09 0.50 -3.34
CA LEU A 145 0.67 1.80 -3.71
C LEU A 145 1.74 1.66 -4.81
N GLN A 146 2.60 0.63 -4.72
CA GLN A 146 3.59 0.36 -5.76
C GLN A 146 2.95 0.00 -7.11
N LYS A 147 1.92 -0.85 -7.09
CA LYS A 147 1.19 -1.31 -8.28
C LYS A 147 0.47 -0.19 -9.01
N VAL A 148 -0.14 0.74 -8.28
CA VAL A 148 -0.78 1.91 -8.90
C VAL A 148 0.23 2.96 -9.36
N GLY A 149 1.50 2.86 -8.94
CA GLY A 149 2.59 3.76 -9.31
C GLY A 149 2.78 4.92 -8.33
N MET A 150 3.97 4.99 -7.74
CA MET A 150 4.35 6.01 -6.75
C MET A 150 5.31 7.07 -7.28
N ARG A 151 6.12 6.72 -8.28
CA ARG A 151 7.11 7.64 -8.84
C ARG A 151 6.39 8.86 -9.42
N TRP A 152 6.89 10.06 -9.11
CA TRP A 152 6.27 11.34 -9.49
C TRP A 152 4.88 11.63 -8.90
N ARG A 153 4.42 10.83 -7.92
CA ARG A 153 3.15 11.03 -7.20
C ARG A 153 3.43 11.31 -5.71
N PRO A 154 3.67 12.59 -5.31
CA PRO A 154 4.08 12.93 -3.94
C PRO A 154 3.13 12.42 -2.85
N MET A 155 1.82 12.39 -3.10
CA MET A 155 0.85 11.89 -2.13
C MET A 155 0.97 10.39 -1.89
N ARG A 156 1.20 9.58 -2.94
CA ARG A 156 1.39 8.13 -2.81
C ARG A 156 2.70 7.81 -2.11
N GLN A 157 3.75 8.57 -2.40
CA GLN A 157 5.00 8.51 -1.65
C GLN A 157 4.75 8.84 -0.18
N ARG A 158 4.04 9.93 0.14
CA ARG A 158 3.71 10.26 1.53
C ARG A 158 2.98 9.11 2.25
N TRP A 159 1.95 8.52 1.64
CA TRP A 159 1.22 7.40 2.23
C TRP A 159 2.12 6.20 2.50
N ALA A 160 2.95 5.82 1.53
CA ALA A 160 3.90 4.72 1.70
C ALA A 160 4.98 5.03 2.76
N SER A 161 5.50 6.27 2.77
CA SER A 161 6.45 6.72 3.79
C SER A 161 5.85 6.64 5.19
N ASN A 162 4.60 7.05 5.40
CA ASN A 162 3.97 6.95 6.70
C ASN A 162 3.89 5.49 7.19
N ILE A 163 3.53 4.55 6.32
CA ILE A 163 3.49 3.11 6.66
C ILE A 163 4.89 2.63 7.07
N LEU A 164 5.92 2.96 6.30
CA LEU A 164 7.29 2.53 6.60
C LEU A 164 7.85 3.16 7.88
N LEU A 165 7.66 4.48 8.04
CA LEU A 165 8.17 5.24 9.19
C LEU A 165 7.45 4.92 10.50
N SER A 166 6.23 4.37 10.44
CA SER A 166 5.50 3.90 11.63
C SER A 166 5.79 2.44 11.99
N THR A 167 6.49 1.70 11.13
CA THR A 167 6.77 0.28 11.34
C THR A 167 8.22 0.08 11.79
N HIS A 168 8.42 -0.66 12.89
CA HIS A 168 9.70 -0.75 13.61
C HIS A 168 10.13 -2.20 13.86
N GLY A 169 11.42 -2.40 14.11
CA GLY A 169 12.03 -3.66 14.54
C GLY A 169 11.60 -4.88 13.74
N ARG A 170 11.08 -5.89 14.44
CA ARG A 170 10.63 -7.16 13.84
C ARG A 170 9.44 -6.97 12.90
N GLU A 171 8.55 -6.02 13.19
CA GLU A 171 7.43 -5.73 12.28
C GLU A 171 7.94 -5.19 10.95
N LEU A 172 8.96 -4.31 10.95
CA LEU A 172 9.53 -3.79 9.71
C LEU A 172 10.20 -4.90 8.89
N THR A 173 10.82 -5.85 9.59
CA THR A 173 11.44 -7.01 8.95
C THR A 173 10.39 -7.97 8.36
N ARG A 174 9.28 -8.20 9.07
CA ARG A 174 8.12 -8.97 8.58
C ARG A 174 7.47 -8.26 7.38
N LEU A 175 7.24 -6.95 7.49
CA LEU A 175 6.69 -6.11 6.42
C LEU A 175 7.51 -6.23 5.15
N LYS A 176 8.85 -6.07 5.25
CA LYS A 176 9.78 -6.27 4.14
C LYS A 176 9.61 -7.66 3.53
N SER A 177 9.58 -8.70 4.37
CA SER A 177 9.46 -10.08 3.91
C SER A 177 8.16 -10.29 3.13
N TYR A 178 7.03 -9.78 3.63
CA TYR A 178 5.75 -9.90 2.94
C TYR A 178 5.68 -9.11 1.63
N VAL A 179 6.27 -7.92 1.56
CA VAL A 179 6.34 -7.15 0.32
C VAL A 179 7.24 -7.82 -0.71
N ASP A 180 8.37 -8.38 -0.28
CA ASP A 180 9.34 -9.01 -1.19
C ASP A 180 8.97 -10.45 -1.62
N ASP A 181 8.07 -11.12 -0.88
CA ASP A 181 7.56 -12.46 -1.21
C ASP A 181 6.47 -12.43 -2.29
N GLY A 182 6.08 -11.24 -2.75
CA GLY A 182 5.23 -11.10 -3.92
C GLY A 182 5.94 -11.62 -5.16
N ASP A 183 5.31 -12.54 -5.91
CA ASP A 183 5.82 -13.08 -7.18
C ASP A 183 5.73 -12.05 -8.33
N ASP A 184 6.16 -10.81 -8.06
CA ASP A 184 6.22 -9.70 -9.00
C ASP A 184 7.45 -8.83 -8.73
N TYR A 185 7.56 -7.70 -9.43
CA TYR A 185 8.73 -6.81 -9.31
C TYR A 185 8.60 -5.77 -8.17
N GLN A 186 7.50 -5.79 -7.39
CA GLN A 186 7.15 -4.79 -6.38
C GLN A 186 7.85 -5.02 -5.04
N THR A 187 9.18 -5.14 -5.09
CA THR A 187 10.03 -5.31 -3.92
C THR A 187 10.25 -4.00 -3.15
N LEU A 188 10.53 -4.10 -1.85
CA LEU A 188 10.93 -2.95 -1.03
C LEU A 188 12.20 -2.28 -1.59
N TYR A 189 13.11 -3.06 -2.22
CA TYR A 189 14.27 -2.52 -2.92
C TYR A 189 13.84 -1.57 -4.05
N LYS A 190 12.95 -2.02 -4.94
CA LYS A 190 12.41 -1.20 -6.03
C LYS A 190 11.68 0.03 -5.48
N MET A 191 10.88 -0.12 -4.41
CA MET A 191 10.19 1.01 -3.77
C MET A 191 11.18 2.09 -3.29
N VAL A 192 12.21 1.67 -2.56
CA VAL A 192 13.19 2.58 -1.95
C VAL A 192 14.06 3.28 -2.99
N TYR A 193 14.54 2.56 -4.00
CA TYR A 193 15.52 3.12 -4.93
C TYR A 193 14.91 3.71 -6.20
N ASN A 194 13.72 3.26 -6.63
CA ASN A 194 13.10 3.70 -7.88
C ASN A 194 11.84 4.54 -7.68
N ASP A 195 11.00 4.21 -6.69
CA ASP A 195 9.69 4.86 -6.52
C ASP A 195 9.77 6.12 -5.65
N PHE A 196 10.41 6.03 -4.50
CA PHE A 196 10.63 7.18 -3.63
C PHE A 196 11.60 8.17 -4.25
N GLN A 197 11.34 9.46 -4.04
CA GLN A 197 12.15 10.56 -4.54
C GLN A 197 12.38 11.61 -3.44
N GLY A 198 13.54 12.28 -3.48
CA GLY A 198 13.82 13.44 -2.63
C GLY A 198 13.78 13.13 -1.13
N GLU A 199 13.01 13.92 -0.38
CA GLU A 199 12.92 13.80 1.09
C GLU A 199 12.34 12.46 1.55
N ALA A 200 11.31 11.97 0.85
CA ALA A 200 10.67 10.70 1.20
C ALA A 200 11.66 9.53 1.16
N GLN A 201 12.50 9.50 0.12
CA GLN A 201 13.55 8.50 -0.02
C GLN A 201 14.58 8.59 1.12
N ARG A 202 15.07 9.81 1.42
CA ARG A 202 16.06 10.04 2.47
C ARG A 202 15.55 9.63 3.85
N SER A 203 14.32 10.04 4.17
CA SER A 203 13.67 9.70 5.45
C SER A 203 13.49 8.19 5.61
N VAL A 204 12.98 7.51 4.57
CA VAL A 204 12.78 6.05 4.60
C VAL A 204 14.11 5.30 4.70
N LEU A 205 15.13 5.70 3.94
CA LEU A 205 16.47 5.09 4.02
C LEU A 205 17.10 5.27 5.40
N GLN A 206 17.00 6.47 5.98
CA GLN A 206 17.51 6.75 7.32
C GLN A 206 16.80 5.88 8.37
N HIS A 207 15.47 5.75 8.28
CA HIS A 207 14.68 4.90 9.16
C HIS A 207 15.10 3.43 9.05
N ILE A 208 15.10 2.86 7.84
CA ILE A 208 15.50 1.46 7.61
C ILE A 208 16.93 1.20 8.10
N SER A 209 17.85 2.12 7.85
CA SER A 209 19.24 2.02 8.33
C SER A 209 19.30 1.99 9.87
N THR A 210 18.55 2.88 10.53
CA THR A 210 18.49 2.96 11.99
C THR A 210 17.92 1.68 12.60
N GLN A 211 16.79 1.20 12.07
CA GLN A 211 16.15 -0.04 12.50
C GLN A 211 17.05 -1.26 12.25
N GLY A 212 17.77 -1.30 11.13
CA GLY A 212 18.73 -2.35 10.82
C GLY A 212 19.94 -2.38 11.76
N GLN A 213 20.45 -1.22 12.16
CA GLN A 213 21.52 -1.11 13.15
C GLN A 213 21.06 -1.59 14.53
N GLN A 214 19.86 -1.21 14.96
CA GLN A 214 19.26 -1.69 16.21
C GLN A 214 19.10 -3.21 16.21
N ALA A 215 18.53 -3.78 15.15
CA ALA A 215 18.37 -5.23 15.02
C ALA A 215 19.71 -5.98 15.03
N LEU A 216 20.78 -5.40 14.48
CA LEU A 216 22.12 -5.98 14.52
C LEU A 216 22.71 -5.96 15.95
N GLN A 217 22.51 -4.86 16.68
CA GLN A 217 22.94 -4.74 18.08
C GLN A 217 22.22 -5.77 18.96
N GLU A 218 20.90 -5.92 18.80
CA GLU A 218 20.10 -6.94 19.50
C GLU A 218 20.59 -8.35 19.18
N LEU A 219 20.86 -8.67 17.89
CA LEU A 219 21.39 -9.96 17.51
C LEU A 219 22.76 -10.22 18.16
N HIS A 220 23.68 -9.25 18.14
CA HIS A 220 25.00 -9.40 18.75
C HIS A 220 24.93 -9.55 20.28
N ALA A 221 23.93 -8.97 20.94
CA ALA A 221 23.76 -9.13 22.38
C ALA A 221 23.37 -10.57 22.76
N VAL A 222 22.56 -11.23 21.92
CA VAL A 222 22.08 -12.60 22.17
C VAL A 222 23.00 -13.67 21.55
N ALA A 223 23.62 -13.36 20.42
CA ALA A 223 24.48 -14.26 19.67
C ALA A 223 25.66 -13.48 19.03
N PRO A 224 26.72 -13.17 19.81
CA PRO A 224 27.85 -12.35 19.36
C PRO A 224 28.60 -12.91 18.14
N THR A 225 28.52 -14.21 17.91
CA THR A 225 29.17 -14.91 16.79
C THR A 225 28.20 -15.24 15.65
N ALA A 226 26.95 -14.76 15.70
CA ALA A 226 26.01 -15.00 14.62
C ALA A 226 26.48 -14.29 13.35
N PRO A 227 26.45 -14.96 12.18
CA PRO A 227 26.81 -14.32 10.94
C PRO A 227 25.79 -13.24 10.57
N PRO A 228 26.20 -12.21 9.80
CA PRO A 228 25.28 -11.20 9.31
C PRO A 228 24.15 -11.87 8.49
N GLY A 229 22.90 -11.54 8.82
CA GLY A 229 21.70 -12.05 8.11
C GLY A 229 20.84 -13.07 8.87
N VAL A 230 21.21 -13.49 10.09
CA VAL A 230 20.46 -14.52 10.87
C VAL A 230 19.38 -13.92 11.81
N CYS A 231 19.15 -12.61 11.78
CA CYS A 231 18.31 -11.89 12.76
C CYS A 231 16.89 -12.46 12.98
N LEU A 232 16.27 -13.07 11.97
CA LEU A 232 14.87 -13.52 12.07
C LEU A 232 14.66 -14.86 12.78
N LYS A 233 15.65 -15.74 12.80
CA LYS A 233 15.48 -17.14 13.28
C LYS A 233 15.86 -17.35 14.74
N LEU A 234 16.56 -16.41 15.37
CA LEU A 234 17.20 -16.62 16.67
C LEU A 234 16.57 -15.84 17.84
N LEU A 235 15.64 -14.92 17.58
CA LEU A 235 14.98 -14.15 18.64
C LEU A 235 13.62 -14.79 19.00
N PRO A 236 13.50 -15.52 20.13
CA PRO A 236 12.23 -16.07 20.57
C PRO A 236 11.21 -14.94 20.85
N GLU A 237 9.93 -15.17 20.57
CA GLU A 237 8.85 -14.19 20.85
C GLU A 237 8.73 -13.84 22.34
N SER A 238 9.19 -14.72 23.23
CA SER A 238 9.12 -14.55 24.68
C SER A 238 10.17 -13.58 25.27
N ALA A 239 11.15 -13.11 24.49
CA ALA A 239 12.18 -12.18 24.99
C ALA A 239 11.72 -10.70 24.98
N MET A 240 10.44 -10.43 24.72
CA MET A 240 9.91 -9.08 24.43
C MET A 240 8.84 -8.55 25.40
N ILE A 241 8.63 -9.19 26.57
CA ILE A 241 7.71 -8.66 27.60
C ILE A 241 8.41 -7.68 28.57
N GLU A 242 9.73 -7.54 28.52
CA GLU A 242 10.45 -6.64 29.42
C GLU A 242 11.36 -5.67 28.65
N ALA A 243 10.78 -4.59 28.15
CA ALA A 243 11.44 -3.30 28.10
C ALA A 243 10.36 -2.19 28.16
N PRO A 244 10.48 -1.23 29.10
CA PRO A 244 9.49 -0.15 29.31
C PRO A 244 9.44 0.86 28.16
#